data_AF-A0A382YTI2-F1
#
_entry.id   AF-A0A382YTI2-F1
#
_cell.length_a   1.000
_cell.length_b   1.000
_cell.length_c   1.000
_cell.angle_alpha   90.00
_cell.angle_beta   90.00
_cell.angle_gamma   90.00
#
_symmetry.space_group_name_H-M   'P 1'
#
loop_
_entity.id
_entity.type
_entity.pdbx_description
1 polymer ?
#
loop_
_entity_poly.entity_id
_entity_poly.type
_entity_poly.pdbx_seq_one_letter_code
_entity_poly.pdbx_strand_id
1 'polypeptide(L)' 'MAPSPVLPKLVGQRVKRREDPRLIQGLGTYVDDIKLVGMQHLAFKRCDIAHGRITS' A
#
# COMPACT_ATOMS: atom_id res chain seq x y z
N MET A 1 27.12 -25.36 22.78
CA MET A 1 25.67 -25.05 22.77
C MET A 1 25.54 -23.53 22.79
N ALA A 2 25.33 -22.90 21.63
CA ALA A 2 25.26 -21.44 21.54
C ALA A 2 23.90 -20.95 22.10
N PRO A 3 23.84 -19.82 22.81
CA PRO A 3 22.58 -19.29 23.32
C PRO A 3 21.67 -18.90 22.14
N SER A 4 20.40 -19.34 22.18
CA SER A 4 19.39 -18.88 21.22
C SER A 4 19.19 -17.36 21.34
N PRO A 5 19.05 -16.64 20.22
CA PRO A 5 18.83 -15.20 20.28
C PRO A 5 17.50 -14.91 20.99
N VAL A 6 17.56 -14.10 22.05
CA VAL A 6 16.37 -13.59 22.73
C VAL A 6 15.71 -12.60 21.79
N LEU A 7 14.61 -13.01 21.16
CA LEU A 7 13.79 -12.11 20.34
C LEU A 7 13.27 -10.98 21.24
N PRO A 8 13.45 -9.70 20.83
CA PRO A 8 12.94 -8.58 21.61
C PRO A 8 11.41 -8.71 21.76
N LYS A 9 10.91 -8.42 22.96
CA LYS A 9 9.48 -8.44 23.28
C LYS A 9 8.83 -7.19 22.67
N LEU A 10 8.43 -7.29 21.40
CA LEU A 10 7.93 -6.15 20.61
C LEU A 10 6.51 -5.70 21.00
N VAL A 11 5.76 -6.53 21.71
CA VAL A 11 4.40 -6.21 22.15
C VAL A 11 4.42 -5.27 23.35
N GLY A 12 3.76 -4.12 23.23
CA GLY A 12 3.64 -3.11 24.29
C GLY A 12 4.80 -2.11 24.38
N GLN A 13 5.84 -2.23 23.53
CA GLN A 13 6.95 -1.29 23.49
C GLN A 13 6.76 -0.22 22.41
N ARG A 14 7.22 1.01 22.68
CA ARG A 14 7.28 2.09 21.68
C ARG A 14 8.46 1.85 20.73
N VAL A 15 8.22 1.11 19.65
CA VAL A 15 9.22 0.79 18.62
C VAL A 15 9.06 1.75 17.43
N LYS A 16 10.17 2.30 16.92
CA LYS A 16 10.15 3.09 15.68
C LYS A 16 9.81 2.16 14.51
N ARG A 17 8.82 2.52 13.71
CA ARG A 17 8.44 1.76 12.51
C ARG A 17 9.54 1.90 11.46
N ARG A 18 9.81 0.81 10.75
CA ARG A 18 10.89 0.74 9.76
C ARG A 18 10.53 1.48 8.47
N GLU A 19 9.26 1.54 8.15
CA GLU A 19 8.70 2.17 6.97
C GLU A 19 8.51 3.68 7.11
N ASP A 20 8.39 4.20 8.33
CA ASP A 20 8.08 5.63 8.56
C ASP A 20 9.04 6.59 7.85
N PRO A 21 10.38 6.41 7.89
CA PRO A 21 11.28 7.34 7.21
C PRO A 21 10.97 7.48 5.71
N ARG A 22 10.78 6.36 5.00
CA ARG A 22 10.47 6.41 3.56
C ARG A 22 9.06 6.91 3.27
N LEU A 23 8.07 6.52 4.06
CA LEU A 23 6.69 6.93 3.82
C LEU A 23 6.48 8.42 4.11
N ILE A 24 7.02 8.92 5.23
CA ILE A 24 6.87 10.33 5.64
C ILE A 24 7.66 11.27 4.73
N GLN A 25 8.81 10.83 4.22
CA GLN A 25 9.64 11.63 3.31
C GLN A 25 9.16 11.59 1.84
N GLY A 26 8.08 10.88 1.53
CA GLY A 26 7.61 10.71 0.15
C GLY A 26 8.53 9.85 -0.72
N LEU A 27 9.40 9.05 -0.09
CA LEU A 27 10.31 8.10 -0.76
C LEU A 27 9.70 6.69 -0.89
N GLY A 28 8.46 6.51 -0.42
CA GLY A 28 7.69 5.29 -0.65
C GLY A 28 7.22 5.19 -2.09
N THR A 29 7.18 3.97 -2.62
CA THR A 29 6.54 3.68 -3.91
C THR A 29 5.21 3.00 -3.64
N TYR A 30 4.11 3.62 -4.05
CA TYR A 30 2.78 3.05 -4.05
C TYR A 30 2.47 2.40 -5.42
N VAL A 31 1.37 1.66 -5.48
CA VAL A 31 0.95 0.97 -6.72
C VAL A 31 0.74 1.94 -7.87
N ASP A 32 0.24 3.15 -7.59
CA ASP A 32 -0.01 4.20 -8.58
C ASP A 32 1.29 4.85 -9.11
N ASP A 33 2.38 4.79 -8.35
CA ASP A 33 3.68 5.36 -8.76
C ASP A 33 4.39 4.49 -9.80
N ILE A 34 3.93 3.24 -10.00
CA ILE A 34 4.54 2.28 -10.92
C ILE A 34 4.25 2.71 -12.36
N LYS A 35 5.31 2.99 -13.11
CA LYS A 35 5.26 3.31 -14.54
C LYS A 35 5.90 2.19 -15.35
N LEU A 36 5.15 1.61 -16.27
CA LEU A 36 5.60 0.56 -17.19
C LEU A 36 5.65 1.11 -18.61
N VAL A 37 6.58 0.60 -19.42
CA VAL A 37 6.65 0.95 -20.85
C VAL A 37 5.38 0.46 -21.54
N GLY A 38 4.67 1.37 -22.23
CA GLY A 38 3.39 1.06 -22.89
C GLY A 38 2.19 0.97 -21.93
N MET A 39 2.30 1.48 -20.70
CA MET A 39 1.16 1.54 -19.77
C MET A 39 0.04 2.42 -20.32
N GLN A 40 -1.16 1.84 -20.41
CA GLN A 40 -2.37 2.55 -20.83
C GLN A 40 -3.17 2.99 -19.59
N HIS A 41 -3.86 4.12 -19.73
CA HIS A 41 -4.74 4.67 -18.70
C HIS A 41 -6.20 4.35 -19.05
N LEU A 42 -7.01 4.06 -18.02
CA LEU A 42 -8.45 3.88 -18.15
C LEU A 42 -9.17 4.58 -17.00
N ALA A 43 -10.45 4.88 -17.21
CA ALA A 43 -11.33 5.41 -16.19
C ALA A 43 -12.61 4.56 -16.13
N PHE A 44 -13.05 4.23 -14.92
CA PHE A 44 -14.31 3.53 -14.71
C PHE A 44 -15.45 4.54 -14.58
N LYS A 45 -16.44 4.50 -15.49
CA LYS A 45 -17.70 5.21 -15.30
C LYS A 45 -18.58 4.40 -14.35
N ARG A 46 -18.92 4.98 -13.20
CA ARG A 46 -19.88 4.40 -12.27
C ARG A 46 -21.30 4.82 -12.65
N CYS A 47 -22.27 4.01 -12.23
CA CYS A 47 -23.69 4.32 -12.39
C CYS A 47 -24.05 5.55 -11.55
N ASP A 48 -24.87 6.45 -12.11
CA ASP A 48 -25.37 7.65 -11.42
C ASP A 48 -26.66 7.37 -10.61
N ILE A 49 -27.22 6.15 -10.73
CA ILE A 49 -28.44 5.71 -10.01
C ILE A 49 -28.23 4.35 -9.33
N ALA A 50 -29.02 4.06 -8.29
CA ALA A 50 -28.89 2.82 -7.54
C ALA A 50 -29.29 1.55 -8.33
N HIS A 51 -30.26 1.66 -9.24
CA HIS A 51 -30.74 0.55 -10.07
C HIS A 51 -31.16 1.06 -11.46
N GLY A 52 -30.68 0.40 -12.51
CA GLY A 52 -31.00 0.72 -13.89
C GLY A 52 -30.68 -0.45 -14.80
N ARG A 53 -31.27 -0.45 -16.00
CA ARG A 53 -30.94 -1.39 -17.06
C ARG A 53 -29.97 -0.73 -18.03
N ILE A 54 -28.87 -1.40 -18.35
CA ILE A 54 -27.94 -0.94 -19.39
C ILE A 54 -28.60 -1.18 -20.75
N THR A 55 -28.70 -0.13 -21.58
CA THR A 55 -29.33 -0.20 -22.92
C THR A 55 -28.33 -0.09 -24.06
N SER A 56 -27.11 0.39 -23.78
CA SER A 56 -25.98 0.51 -24.71
C SER A 56 -24.72 0.90 -23.94
#